data_AF-A0A526Z0D6-F1
#
_entry.id   AF-A0A526Z0D6-F1
#
_cell.length_a   1.000
_cell.length_b   1.000
_cell.length_c   1.000
_cell.angle_alpha   90.00
_cell.angle_beta   90.00
_cell.angle_gamma   90.00
#
_symmetry.space_group_name_H-M   'P 1'
#
loop_
_entity.id
_entity.type
_entity.pdbx_description
1 polymer ?
#
loop_
_entity_poly.entity_id
_entity_poly.type
_entity_poly.pdbx_seq_one_letter_code
_entity_poly.pdbx_strand_id
1 'polypeptide(L)'
;SRAALLWLILPLAALGLAIAWLMVSDPLRNFGNGAPPVESLTFERTILSSDGIRVLVRAGGSEPMTIAQVQVDDAYWQFTQEPAGPLARGAT
;
A
#
# COMPACT_ATOMS: atom_id res chain seq x y z
N SER A 1 6.61 -21.96 51.81
CA SER A 1 6.16 -20.68 52.40
C SER A 1 5.16 -20.03 51.45
N ARG A 2 4.04 -19.50 51.95
CA ARG A 2 2.98 -18.87 51.11
C ARG A 2 3.51 -17.68 50.29
N ALA A 3 4.51 -16.98 50.84
CA ALA A 3 5.24 -15.91 50.17
C ALA A 3 5.97 -16.39 48.89
N ALA A 4 6.61 -17.56 48.89
CA ALA A 4 7.28 -18.08 47.70
C ALA A 4 6.29 -18.40 46.57
N LEU A 5 5.09 -18.87 46.93
CA LEU A 5 4.02 -19.16 45.98
C LEU A 5 3.45 -17.87 45.36
N LEU A 6 3.30 -16.81 46.15
CA LEU A 6 2.92 -15.48 45.66
C LEU A 6 3.97 -14.91 44.70
N TRP A 7 5.25 -15.05 45.03
CA TRP A 7 6.35 -14.60 44.16
C TRP A 7 6.45 -15.38 42.84
N LEU A 8 5.95 -16.62 42.79
CA LEU A 8 5.86 -17.40 41.56
C LEU A 8 4.63 -17.03 40.71
N ILE A 9 3.48 -16.79 41.35
CA ILE A 9 2.21 -16.50 40.66
C ILE A 9 2.18 -15.06 40.14
N LEU A 10 2.74 -14.11 40.88
CA LEU A 10 2.72 -12.70 40.53
C LEU A 10 3.28 -12.41 39.11
N PRO A 11 4.46 -12.91 38.70
CA PRO A 11 4.97 -12.66 37.35
C PRO A 11 4.13 -13.34 36.27
N LEU A 12 3.56 -14.51 36.56
CA LEU A 12 2.67 -15.23 35.62
C LEU A 12 1.36 -14.48 35.40
N ALA A 13 0.77 -13.94 36.49
CA ALA A 13 -0.44 -13.13 36.41
C ALA A 13 -0.18 -11.81 35.66
N ALA A 14 0.95 -11.15 35.93
CA ALA A 14 1.35 -9.94 35.22
C ALA A 14 1.55 -10.21 33.71
N LEU A 15 2.20 -11.33 33.36
CA LEU A 15 2.37 -11.75 31.97
C LEU A 15 1.02 -12.02 31.30
N GLY A 16 0.12 -12.75 31.97
CA GLY A 16 -1.22 -13.03 31.46
C GLY A 16 -2.03 -11.76 31.22
N LEU A 17 -1.98 -10.81 32.15
CA LEU A 17 -2.59 -9.47 32.00
C LEU A 17 -2.02 -8.70 30.82
N ALA A 18 -0.70 -8.71 30.65
CA ALA A 18 -0.04 -8.04 29.52
C ALA A 18 -0.45 -8.65 28.18
N ILE A 19 -0.53 -9.98 28.08
CA ILE A 19 -1.00 -10.68 26.87
C ILE A 19 -2.46 -10.35 26.59
N ALA A 20 -3.34 -10.45 27.59
CA ALA A 20 -4.76 -10.10 27.44
C ALA A 20 -4.94 -8.65 27.00
N TRP A 21 -4.16 -7.73 27.58
CA TRP A 21 -4.15 -6.33 27.19
C TRP A 21 -3.71 -6.15 25.74
N LEU A 22 -2.65 -6.83 25.29
CA LEU A 22 -2.17 -6.77 23.91
C LEU A 22 -3.23 -7.25 22.91
N MET A 23 -3.97 -8.33 23.24
CA MET A 23 -5.03 -8.86 22.37
C MET A 23 -6.25 -7.94 22.29
N VAL A 24 -6.61 -7.26 23.38
CA VAL A 24 -7.78 -6.37 23.42
C VAL A 24 -7.47 -5.00 22.81
N SER A 25 -6.28 -4.46 23.07
CA SER A 25 -5.90 -3.12 22.60
C SER A 25 -5.46 -3.08 21.14
N ASP A 26 -5.10 -4.24 20.56
CA ASP A 26 -4.56 -4.38 19.20
C ASP A 26 -3.63 -3.23 18.81
N PRO A 27 -2.56 -2.96 19.61
CA PRO A 27 -1.71 -1.80 19.40
C PRO A 27 -0.89 -1.92 18.11
N LEU A 28 -0.85 -3.12 17.53
CA LEU A 28 -0.14 -3.40 16.28
C LEU A 28 -1.01 -3.20 15.03
N ARG A 29 -2.31 -2.93 15.18
CA ARG A 29 -3.25 -2.70 14.05
C ARG A 29 -2.74 -1.66 13.06
N ASN A 30 -2.08 -0.62 13.56
CA ASN A 30 -1.56 0.46 12.72
C ASN A 30 -0.36 0.05 11.85
N PHE A 31 0.35 -1.05 12.18
CA PHE A 31 1.38 -1.61 11.30
C PHE A 31 0.76 -2.36 10.10
N GLY A 32 -0.49 -2.81 10.21
CA GLY A 32 -1.24 -3.43 9.11
C GLY A 32 -1.82 -2.42 8.10
N ASN A 33 -1.93 -1.14 8.47
CA ASN A 33 -2.47 -0.09 7.60
C ASN A 33 -1.50 0.37 6.50
N GLY A 34 -0.33 -0.29 6.37
CA GLY A 34 0.69 0.03 5.38
C GLY A 34 1.23 1.46 5.54
N ALA A 35 2.33 1.76 4.85
CA ALA A 35 2.51 3.15 4.43
C ALA A 35 1.37 3.48 3.44
N PRO A 36 0.91 4.74 3.35
CA PRO A 36 -0.04 5.15 2.32
C PRO A 36 0.38 4.59 0.95
N PRO A 37 -0.56 4.10 0.12
CA PRO A 37 -0.20 3.51 -1.16
C PRO A 37 0.70 4.45 -1.94
N VAL A 38 1.87 3.97 -2.34
CA VAL A 38 2.79 4.77 -3.14
C VAL A 38 2.17 4.87 -4.52
N GLU A 39 1.83 6.07 -4.98
CA GLU A 39 1.40 6.30 -6.35
C GLU A 39 2.65 6.60 -7.19
N SER A 40 3.09 5.60 -7.96
CA SER A 40 4.29 5.71 -8.79
C SER A 40 4.01 5.19 -10.17
N LEU A 41 4.26 6.02 -11.18
CA LEU A 41 4.12 5.67 -12.59
C LEU A 41 5.37 6.13 -13.34
N THR A 42 6.02 5.19 -14.02
CA THR A 42 7.24 5.47 -14.79
C THR A 42 6.92 5.44 -16.27
N PHE A 43 7.42 6.43 -17.02
CA PHE A 43 7.36 6.46 -18.47
C PHE A 43 8.53 5.66 -19.02
N GLU A 44 8.26 4.52 -19.65
CA GLU A 44 9.30 3.65 -20.20
C GLU A 44 9.67 4.01 -21.64
N ARG A 45 8.65 4.38 -22.42
CA ARG A 45 8.82 4.77 -23.82
C ARG A 45 7.79 5.80 -24.20
N THR A 46 8.22 6.79 -24.97
CA THR A 46 7.33 7.79 -25.58
C THR A 46 7.60 7.83 -27.07
N ILE A 47 6.54 7.78 -27.87
CA ILE A 47 6.57 7.90 -29.33
C ILE A 47 5.66 9.05 -29.70
N LEU A 48 6.21 10.02 -30.41
CA LEU A 48 5.47 11.11 -31.01
C LEU A 48 5.46 10.91 -32.53
N SER A 49 4.27 10.86 -33.11
CA SER A 49 4.08 10.68 -34.54
C SER A 49 2.84 11.44 -35.02
N SER A 50 2.59 11.44 -36.33
CA SER A 50 1.48 12.19 -36.93
C SER A 50 0.09 11.69 -36.52
N ASP A 51 -0.01 10.46 -36.01
CA ASP A 51 -1.21 9.83 -35.43
C ASP A 51 -1.45 10.21 -33.96
N GLY A 52 -0.45 10.79 -33.27
CA GLY A 52 -0.56 11.24 -31.88
C GLY A 52 0.62 10.86 -30.98
N ILE A 53 0.34 10.77 -29.68
CA ILE A 53 1.32 10.43 -28.63
C ILE A 53 1.01 9.02 -28.13
N ARG A 54 2.00 8.13 -28.18
CA ARG A 54 1.92 6.80 -27.57
C ARG A 54 2.95 6.67 -26.46
N VAL A 55 2.49 6.22 -25.29
CA VAL A 55 3.31 6.09 -24.10
C VAL A 55 3.21 4.67 -23.55
N LEU A 56 4.37 4.07 -23.28
CA LEU A 56 4.47 2.87 -22.45
C LEU A 56 4.76 3.31 -21.02
N VAL A 57 3.92 2.87 -20.08
CA VAL A 57 4.05 3.20 -18.66
C VAL A 57 4.25 1.94 -17.84
N ARG A 58 4.94 2.04 -16.70
CA ARG A 58 5.02 0.98 -15.70
C ARG A 58 4.49 1.45 -14.37
N ALA A 59 3.55 0.71 -13.79
CA ALA A 59 3.04 0.99 -12.45
C ALA A 59 4.04 0.53 -11.37
N GLY A 60 4.46 1.45 -10.52
CA GLY A 60 5.31 1.20 -9.35
C GLY A 60 4.54 1.13 -8.03
N GLY A 61 3.23 1.36 -8.06
CA GLY A 61 2.42 1.46 -6.85
C GLY A 61 2.23 0.15 -6.08
N SER A 62 1.99 0.24 -4.77
CA SER A 62 1.74 -0.94 -3.91
C SER A 62 0.37 -1.56 -4.12
N GLU A 63 -0.57 -0.78 -4.61
CA GLU A 63 -1.92 -1.21 -4.97
C GLU A 63 -2.17 -0.95 -6.48
N PRO A 64 -3.13 -1.65 -7.11
CA PRO A 64 -3.48 -1.40 -8.49
C PRO A 64 -3.92 0.05 -8.73
N MET A 65 -3.34 0.69 -9.75
CA MET A 65 -3.55 2.10 -10.06
C MET A 65 -4.46 2.29 -11.27
N THR A 66 -5.17 3.41 -11.35
CA THR A 66 -5.94 3.79 -12.55
C THR A 66 -5.44 5.13 -13.05
N ILE A 67 -5.25 5.24 -14.36
CA ILE A 67 -5.01 6.54 -14.99
C ILE A 67 -6.36 7.28 -14.99
N ALA A 68 -6.51 8.27 -14.12
CA ALA A 68 -7.75 9.05 -14.04
C ALA A 68 -7.88 10.07 -15.18
N GLN A 69 -6.73 10.56 -15.68
CA GLN A 69 -6.68 11.69 -16.59
C GLN A 69 -5.32 11.74 -17.29
N VAL A 70 -5.30 12.29 -18.51
CA VAL A 70 -4.08 12.66 -19.22
C VAL A 70 -4.11 14.15 -19.53
N GLN A 71 -2.99 14.83 -19.27
CA GLN A 71 -2.79 16.23 -19.64
C GLN A 71 -1.60 16.38 -20.57
N VAL A 72 -1.76 17.26 -21.56
CA VAL A 72 -0.69 17.69 -22.46
C VAL A 72 -0.83 19.20 -22.59
N ASP A 73 0.22 19.92 -22.19
CA ASP A 73 0.26 21.39 -22.19
C ASP A 73 -0.92 22.01 -21.41
N ASP A 74 -1.12 21.56 -20.16
CA ASP A 74 -2.24 21.94 -19.27
C ASP A 74 -3.66 21.67 -19.79
N ALA A 75 -3.82 21.11 -20.98
CA ALA A 75 -5.11 20.71 -21.53
C ALA A 75 -5.44 19.25 -21.20
N TYR A 76 -6.73 18.97 -20.97
CA TYR A 76 -7.26 17.64 -20.72
C TYR A 76 -7.45 16.90 -22.06
N TRP A 77 -6.95 15.68 -22.16
CA TRP A 77 -7.08 14.86 -23.36
C TRP A 77 -7.79 13.54 -23.09
N GLN A 78 -8.55 13.09 -24.08
CA GLN A 78 -9.05 11.72 -24.12
C GLN A 78 -7.87 10.78 -24.37
N PHE A 79 -7.87 9.63 -23.71
CA PHE A 79 -6.86 8.60 -23.88
C PHE A 79 -7.52 7.23 -23.93
N THR A 80 -6.82 6.29 -24.55
CA THR A 80 -7.16 4.86 -24.52
C THR A 80 -6.01 4.13 -23.87
N GLN A 81 -6.32 3.26 -22.91
CA GLN A 81 -5.34 2.40 -22.26
C GLN A 81 -5.50 0.98 -22.78
N GLU A 82 -4.39 0.39 -23.22
CA GLU A 82 -4.31 -1.00 -23.65
C GLU A 82 -3.14 -1.67 -22.90
N PRO A 83 -3.35 -2.71 -22.08
CA PRO A 83 -4.64 -3.33 -21.75
C PRO A 83 -5.52 -2.42 -20.87
N ALA A 84 -6.84 -2.52 -21.02
CA ALA A 84 -7.79 -1.77 -20.21
C ALA A 84 -7.84 -2.28 -18.75
N GLY A 85 -8.10 -1.37 -17.81
CA GLY A 85 -8.32 -1.68 -16.39
C GLY A 85 -7.21 -1.19 -15.46
N PRO A 86 -7.24 -1.59 -14.17
CA PRO A 86 -6.21 -1.19 -13.21
C PRO A 86 -4.82 -1.73 -13.55
N LEU A 87 -3.81 -0.89 -13.39
CA LEU A 87 -2.39 -1.20 -13.57
C LEU A 87 -1.84 -1.81 -12.28
N ALA A 88 -1.64 -3.13 -12.29
CA ALA A 88 -0.95 -3.82 -11.20
C ALA A 88 0.55 -3.45 -11.16
N ARG A 89 1.17 -3.56 -9.99
CA ARG A 89 2.61 -3.32 -9.82
C ARG A 89 3.44 -4.10 -10.85
N GLY A 90 4.31 -3.39 -11.55
CA GLY A 90 5.23 -3.94 -12.55
C GLY A 90 4.60 -4.18 -13.93
N ALA A 91 3.29 -4.02 -14.08
CA ALA A 91 2.61 -4.13 -15.37
C ALA A 91 3.04 -3.01 -16.32
N THR A 92 3.04 -3.34 -17.61
CA THR A 92 3.38 -2.47 -18.76
C THR A 92 2.38 -2.64 -19.89
#